data_AF-A0A0N0D1Y1-F1
#
_entry.id   AF-A0A0N0D1Y1-F1
#
_cell.length_a   1.000
_cell.length_b   1.000
_cell.length_c   1.000
_cell.angle_alpha   90.00
_cell.angle_beta   90.00
_cell.angle_gamma   90.00
#
_symmetry.space_group_name_H-M   'P 1'
#
loop_
_entity.id
_entity.type
_entity.pdbx_description
1 polymer ?
#
loop_
_entity_poly.entity_id
_entity_poly.type
_entity_poly.pdbx_seq_one_letter_code
_entity_poly.pdbx_strand_id
1 'polypeptide(L)'
;CDIAIVATPALNQYGTAIISVTITDGGGLAVSTSFNLTVTDVDDSVYMWTNFQAAESVLGQTNFSSNATGTTDSLMDHPAHVAVDPTSGKVFVSDLTNRRILRFSAAASLANGSAAEAVFGQANFVSGQANRGGSVAA
;
A
#
# COMPACT_ATOMS: atom_id res chain seq x y z
N CYS A 1 42.22 21.63 -6.93
CA CYS A 1 41.98 20.65 -8.00
C CYS A 1 40.82 19.80 -7.56
N ASP A 2 39.72 19.82 -8.29
CA ASP A 2 38.55 19.02 -7.94
C ASP A 2 38.65 17.67 -8.69
N ILE A 3 38.51 16.57 -7.95
CA ILE A 3 38.45 15.22 -8.51
C ILE A 3 36.99 14.78 -8.46
N ALA A 4 36.42 14.45 -9.62
CA ALA A 4 35.07 13.91 -9.73
C ALA A 4 35.13 12.43 -10.15
N ILE A 5 34.37 11.58 -9.46
CA ILE A 5 34.13 10.19 -9.85
C ILE A 5 32.66 10.10 -10.26
N VAL A 6 32.41 9.71 -11.51
CA VAL A 6 31.06 9.56 -12.06
C VAL A 6 30.81 8.08 -12.35
N ALA A 7 29.72 7.56 -11.82
CA ALA A 7 29.24 6.20 -12.09
C ALA A 7 27.75 6.26 -12.41
N THR A 8 27.33 5.55 -13.45
CA THR A 8 25.93 5.43 -13.87
C THR A 8 25.48 3.98 -13.61
N PRO A 9 24.52 3.73 -12.71
CA PRO A 9 23.99 2.40 -12.49
C PRO A 9 23.33 1.85 -13.76
N ALA A 10 23.32 0.52 -13.94
CA ALA A 10 22.46 -0.11 -14.94
C ALA A 10 20.98 0.12 -14.62
N LEU A 11 20.10 -0.06 -15.61
CA LEU A 11 18.66 0.00 -15.40
C LEU A 11 18.26 -0.93 -14.24
N ASN A 12 17.53 -0.39 -13.25
CA ASN A 12 17.08 -1.07 -12.05
C ASN A 12 18.19 -1.63 -11.14
N GLN A 13 19.43 -1.16 -11.28
CA GLN A 13 20.50 -1.54 -10.36
C GLN A 13 20.39 -0.75 -9.05
N TYR A 14 20.12 -1.46 -7.95
CA TYR A 14 20.14 -0.94 -6.58
C TYR A 14 21.14 -1.71 -5.71
N GLY A 15 21.47 -1.16 -4.54
CA GLY A 15 22.38 -1.79 -3.58
C GLY A 15 23.49 -0.86 -3.09
N THR A 16 24.45 -1.43 -2.36
CA THR A 16 25.57 -0.68 -1.77
C THR A 16 26.89 -1.08 -2.42
N ALA A 17 27.65 -0.10 -2.88
CA ALA A 17 29.03 -0.23 -3.32
C ALA A 17 29.97 0.34 -2.27
N ILE A 18 31.07 -0.36 -1.96
CA ILE A 18 32.14 0.17 -1.10
C ILE A 18 33.17 0.85 -2.01
N ILE A 19 33.35 2.15 -1.83
CA ILE A 19 34.37 2.92 -2.54
C ILE A 19 35.57 3.08 -1.63
N SER A 20 36.74 2.62 -2.09
CA SER A 20 38.02 2.76 -1.38
C SER A 20 38.92 3.76 -2.10
N VAL A 21 39.36 4.80 -1.37
CA VAL A 21 40.31 5.80 -1.85
C VAL A 21 41.66 5.52 -1.20
N THR A 22 42.68 5.26 -2.02
CA THR A 22 44.06 5.00 -1.58
C THR A 22 44.99 6.07 -2.13
N ILE A 23 45.82 6.65 -1.28
CA ILE A 23 46.88 7.59 -1.68
C ILE A 23 48.21 6.93 -1.35
N THR A 24 49.12 6.87 -2.33
CA THR A 24 50.46 6.30 -2.19
C THR A 24 51.52 7.36 -2.48
N ASP A 25 52.56 7.46 -1.65
CA ASP A 25 53.69 8.36 -1.89
C ASP A 25 54.75 7.75 -2.82
N GLY A 26 55.77 8.54 -3.18
CA GLY A 26 56.87 8.10 -4.07
C GLY A 26 57.79 7.03 -3.47
N GLY A 27 57.70 6.79 -2.16
CA GLY A 27 58.40 5.71 -1.45
C GLY A 27 57.57 4.42 -1.34
N GLY A 28 56.31 4.44 -1.79
CA GLY A 28 55.40 3.30 -1.77
C GLY A 28 54.53 3.17 -0.50
N LEU A 29 54.59 4.13 0.43
CA LEU A 29 53.70 4.14 1.59
C LEU A 29 52.30 4.58 1.16
N ALA A 30 51.27 3.86 1.60
CA ALA A 30 49.89 4.12 1.24
C ALA A 30 48.97 4.28 2.45
N VAL A 31 47.96 5.15 2.33
CA VAL A 31 46.83 5.26 3.26
C VAL A 31 45.53 5.08 2.49
N SER A 32 44.58 4.36 3.07
CA SER A 32 43.26 4.12 2.47
C SER A 32 42.13 4.55 3.40
N THR A 33 41.05 5.03 2.81
CA THR A 33 39.75 5.20 3.48
C THR A 33 38.65 4.65 2.59
N SER A 34 37.55 4.20 3.19
CA SER A 34 36.42 3.64 2.46
C SER A 34 35.10 4.23 2.93
N PHE A 35 34.15 4.35 2.01
CA PHE A 35 32.78 4.75 2.31
C PHE A 35 31.79 3.95 1.46
N ASN A 36 30.56 3.86 1.96
CA ASN A 36 29.46 3.23 1.24
C ASN A 36 28.81 4.25 0.29
N LEU A 37 28.60 3.86 -0.96
CA LEU A 37 27.72 4.54 -1.90
C LEU A 37 26.50 3.64 -2.12
N THR A 38 25.32 4.13 -1.72
CA THR A 38 24.08 3.37 -1.80
C THR A 38 23.19 3.96 -2.89
N VAL A 39 22.75 3.10 -3.81
CA VAL A 39 21.65 3.36 -4.73
C VAL A 39 20.41 2.68 -4.14
N THR A 40 19.44 3.47 -3.70
CA THR A 40 18.16 2.96 -3.22
C THR A 40 17.30 2.57 -4.41
N ASP A 41 16.65 1.41 -4.33
CA ASP A 41 15.60 1.07 -5.27
C ASP A 41 14.46 2.09 -5.17
N VAL A 42 13.81 2.33 -6.30
CA VAL A 42 12.52 3.02 -6.35
C VAL A 42 11.52 1.95 -6.76
N ASP A 43 10.41 1.87 -6.03
CA ASP A 43 9.32 0.99 -6.41
C ASP A 43 8.66 1.51 -7.70
N ASP A 44 8.99 0.87 -8.82
CA ASP A 44 8.46 1.18 -10.14
C ASP A 44 7.07 0.58 -10.38
N SER A 45 6.44 -0.06 -9.38
CA SER A 45 5.11 -0.67 -9.49
C SER A 45 4.02 0.32 -9.92
N VAL A 46 4.22 1.62 -9.69
CA VAL A 46 3.32 2.69 -10.13
C VAL A 46 3.43 2.97 -11.65
N TYR A 47 4.54 2.60 -12.29
CA TYR A 47 4.81 2.88 -13.70
C TYR A 47 4.64 1.68 -14.65
N MET A 48 4.34 0.49 -14.12
CA MET A 48 4.26 -0.76 -14.88
C MET A 48 2.89 -1.43 -14.82
N TRP A 49 1.81 -0.65 -14.69
CA TRP A 49 0.47 -1.23 -14.81
C TRP A 49 0.28 -1.79 -16.22
N THR A 50 0.01 -3.09 -16.28
CA THR A 50 -0.29 -3.79 -17.53
C THR A 50 -1.74 -4.23 -17.54
N ASN A 51 -2.34 -4.27 -18.72
CA ASN A 51 -3.66 -4.87 -18.88
C ASN A 51 -3.60 -6.33 -18.43
N PHE A 52 -4.67 -6.80 -17.79
CA PHE A 52 -4.81 -8.17 -17.27
C PHE A 52 -3.87 -8.52 -16.11
N GLN A 53 -3.26 -7.54 -15.45
CA GLN A 53 -2.56 -7.79 -14.19
C GLN A 53 -3.54 -8.38 -13.16
N ALA A 54 -3.11 -9.45 -12.49
CA ALA A 54 -3.88 -10.05 -11.41
C ALA A 54 -3.98 -9.08 -10.24
N ALA A 55 -5.17 -9.01 -9.61
CA ALA A 55 -5.32 -8.29 -8.36
C ALA A 55 -4.49 -8.98 -7.26
N GLU A 56 -3.89 -8.19 -6.38
CA GLU A 56 -3.06 -8.69 -5.28
C GLU A 56 -3.91 -9.10 -4.08
N SER A 57 -5.00 -8.36 -3.81
CA SER A 57 -5.92 -8.64 -2.70
C SER A 57 -7.36 -8.27 -3.05
N VAL A 58 -8.31 -8.91 -2.36
CA VAL A 58 -9.75 -8.62 -2.46
C VAL A 58 -10.33 -8.27 -1.09
N LEU A 59 -11.13 -7.21 -1.06
CA LEU A 59 -11.93 -6.80 0.10
C LEU A 59 -13.38 -7.24 -0.07
N GLY A 60 -14.03 -7.56 1.05
CA GLY A 60 -15.43 -8.01 1.06
C GLY A 60 -15.62 -9.48 0.66
N GLN A 61 -14.52 -10.22 0.45
CA GLN A 61 -14.49 -11.63 0.06
C GLN A 61 -13.27 -12.32 0.67
N THR A 62 -13.34 -13.64 0.85
CA THR A 62 -12.19 -14.42 1.38
C THR A 62 -11.18 -14.78 0.31
N ASN A 63 -11.55 -14.74 -0.97
CA ASN A 63 -10.70 -15.05 -2.12
C ASN A 63 -11.30 -14.48 -3.42
N PHE A 64 -10.56 -14.63 -4.53
CA PHE A 64 -10.94 -14.11 -5.86
C PHE A 64 -12.09 -14.86 -6.55
N SER A 65 -12.57 -15.96 -5.98
CA SER A 65 -13.63 -16.81 -6.57
C SER A 65 -14.94 -16.75 -5.79
N SER A 66 -14.98 -16.11 -4.61
CA SER A 66 -16.19 -16.01 -3.80
C SER A 66 -16.99 -14.75 -4.14
N ASN A 67 -18.32 -14.84 -3.96
CA ASN A 67 -19.26 -13.75 -4.19
C ASN A 67 -20.32 -13.64 -3.07
N ALA A 68 -19.95 -14.02 -1.84
CA ALA A 68 -20.88 -13.99 -0.71
C ALA A 68 -21.20 -12.54 -0.33
N THR A 69 -22.47 -12.25 -0.04
CA THR A 69 -22.90 -10.96 0.49
C THR A 69 -23.19 -11.07 1.99
N GLY A 70 -23.15 -9.95 2.69
CA GLY A 70 -23.46 -9.91 4.11
C GLY A 70 -23.14 -8.59 4.78
N THR A 71 -23.43 -8.51 6.07
CA THR A 71 -23.20 -7.34 6.91
C THR A 71 -21.99 -7.50 7.83
N THR A 72 -21.18 -8.56 7.76
CA THR A 72 -19.98 -8.63 8.61
C THR A 72 -18.96 -7.56 8.23
N ASP A 73 -17.91 -7.40 9.02
CA ASP A 73 -16.78 -6.50 8.76
C ASP A 73 -15.95 -6.87 7.52
N SER A 74 -16.13 -8.08 7.01
CA SER A 74 -15.37 -8.70 5.92
C SER A 74 -16.24 -9.05 4.71
N LEU A 75 -17.53 -8.72 4.74
CA LEU A 75 -18.49 -8.90 3.65
C LEU A 75 -19.14 -7.57 3.28
N MET A 76 -19.60 -7.46 2.04
CA MET A 76 -20.31 -6.30 1.51
C MET A 76 -21.52 -6.73 0.68
N ASP A 77 -22.46 -5.82 0.46
CA ASP A 77 -23.63 -6.03 -0.38
C ASP A 77 -23.85 -4.81 -1.30
N HIS A 78 -23.61 -5.03 -2.60
CA HIS A 78 -23.59 -4.02 -3.65
C HIS A 78 -22.74 -2.77 -3.31
N PRO A 79 -21.43 -2.93 -3.01
CA PRO A 79 -20.58 -1.76 -2.81
C PRO A 79 -20.51 -0.90 -4.09
N ALA A 80 -20.63 0.41 -3.94
CA ALA A 80 -20.79 1.34 -5.06
C ALA A 80 -19.57 2.22 -5.36
N HIS A 81 -18.82 2.62 -4.33
CA HIS A 81 -17.70 3.55 -4.44
C HIS A 81 -16.59 3.20 -3.45
N VAL A 82 -15.37 3.61 -3.81
CA VAL A 82 -14.16 3.52 -2.99
C VAL A 82 -13.46 4.87 -2.95
N ALA A 83 -12.87 5.21 -1.80
CA ALA A 83 -12.00 6.37 -1.63
C ALA A 83 -10.80 5.98 -0.77
N VAL A 84 -9.66 6.63 -0.97
CA VAL A 84 -8.45 6.45 -0.16
C VAL A 84 -8.11 7.78 0.48
N ASP A 85 -7.90 7.80 1.79
CA ASP A 85 -7.37 8.98 2.47
C ASP A 85 -5.88 9.15 2.11
N PRO A 86 -5.49 10.27 1.46
CA PRO A 86 -4.11 10.48 1.03
C PRO A 86 -3.11 10.61 2.19
N THR A 87 -3.57 10.91 3.41
CA THR A 87 -2.68 11.10 4.56
C THR A 87 -2.39 9.77 5.26
N SER A 88 -3.42 8.97 5.52
CA SER A 88 -3.27 7.70 6.24
C SER A 88 -3.22 6.46 5.34
N GLY A 89 -3.54 6.59 4.05
CA GLY A 89 -3.66 5.49 3.10
C GLY A 89 -4.88 4.59 3.31
N LYS A 90 -5.74 4.89 4.29
CA LYS A 90 -6.91 4.09 4.66
C LYS A 90 -7.94 4.07 3.54
N VAL A 91 -8.51 2.89 3.29
CA VAL A 91 -9.51 2.66 2.25
C VAL A 91 -10.92 2.75 2.84
N PHE A 92 -11.78 3.52 2.20
CA PHE A 92 -13.18 3.67 2.55
C PHE A 92 -14.03 3.10 1.43
N VAL A 93 -15.00 2.24 1.76
CA VAL A 93 -15.91 1.64 0.78
C VAL A 93 -17.34 1.94 1.17
N SER A 94 -18.13 2.45 0.23
CA SER A 94 -19.56 2.62 0.42
C SER A 94 -20.27 1.28 0.15
N ASP A 95 -20.82 0.68 1.18
CA ASP A 95 -21.52 -0.61 1.13
C ASP A 95 -23.03 -0.34 1.04
N LEU A 96 -23.53 -0.19 -0.18
CA LEU A 96 -24.76 0.56 -0.51
C LEU A 96 -26.00 -0.08 0.11
N THR A 97 -26.21 -1.37 -0.11
CA THR A 97 -27.42 -2.07 0.37
C THR A 97 -27.44 -2.16 1.90
N ASN A 98 -26.25 -2.27 2.49
CA ASN A 98 -26.05 -2.25 3.94
C ASN A 98 -26.10 -0.84 4.55
N ARG A 99 -26.22 0.21 3.72
CA ARG A 99 -26.40 1.60 4.17
C ARG A 99 -25.33 2.02 5.16
N ARG A 100 -24.07 1.69 4.83
CA ARG A 100 -22.90 1.96 5.67
C ARG A 100 -21.69 2.33 4.84
N ILE A 101 -20.72 2.96 5.51
CA ILE A 101 -19.37 3.11 4.98
C ILE A 101 -18.45 2.27 5.85
N LEU A 102 -17.64 1.42 5.23
CA LEU A 102 -16.60 0.66 5.88
C LEU A 102 -15.24 1.35 5.68
N ARG A 103 -14.43 1.38 6.72
CA ARG A 103 -13.04 1.86 6.65
C ARG A 103 -12.09 0.72 6.98
N PHE A 104 -11.19 0.42 6.07
CA PHE A 104 -10.16 -0.60 6.20
C PHE A 104 -8.81 0.03 6.56
N SER A 105 -7.80 -0.81 6.75
CA SER A 105 -6.41 -0.39 6.94
C SER A 105 -5.86 0.30 5.68
N ALA A 106 -4.60 0.73 5.74
CA ALA A 106 -3.92 1.27 4.57
C ALA A 106 -3.86 0.23 3.45
N ALA A 107 -3.96 0.68 2.18
CA ALA A 107 -4.01 -0.23 1.03
C ALA A 107 -2.82 -1.21 1.00
N ALA A 108 -1.62 -0.73 1.34
CA ALA A 108 -0.39 -1.53 1.38
C ALA A 108 -0.35 -2.60 2.48
N SER A 109 -1.30 -2.60 3.43
CA SER A 109 -1.38 -3.58 4.52
C SER A 109 -2.60 -4.51 4.40
N LEU A 110 -3.35 -4.43 3.30
CA LEU A 110 -4.53 -5.27 3.10
C LEU A 110 -4.12 -6.68 2.67
N ALA A 111 -4.93 -7.65 3.07
CA ALA A 111 -4.89 -9.02 2.61
C ALA A 111 -6.31 -9.45 2.21
N ASN A 112 -6.42 -10.60 1.54
CA ASN A 112 -7.72 -11.19 1.22
C ASN A 112 -8.57 -11.36 2.49
N GLY A 113 -9.79 -10.81 2.47
CA GLY A 113 -10.72 -10.90 3.58
C GLY A 113 -10.37 -10.03 4.79
N SER A 114 -9.46 -9.05 4.66
CA SER A 114 -9.22 -8.05 5.70
C SER A 114 -10.53 -7.47 6.21
N ALA A 115 -10.70 -7.50 7.54
CA ALA A 115 -11.85 -6.92 8.21
C ALA A 115 -11.78 -5.39 8.21
N ALA A 116 -12.93 -4.73 8.10
CA ALA A 116 -13.05 -3.31 8.30
C ALA A 116 -12.75 -2.93 9.75
N GLU A 117 -11.99 -1.86 9.95
CA GLU A 117 -11.63 -1.33 11.26
C GLU A 117 -12.70 -0.41 11.85
N ALA A 118 -13.60 0.11 11.01
CA ALA A 118 -14.71 0.95 11.45
C ALA A 118 -15.90 0.89 10.49
N VAL A 119 -17.08 1.17 11.05
CA VAL A 119 -18.34 1.31 10.33
C VAL A 119 -18.97 2.67 10.64
N PHE A 120 -19.42 3.36 9.60
CA PHE A 120 -20.13 4.64 9.70
C PHE A 120 -21.56 4.49 9.15
N GLY A 121 -22.48 5.28 9.68
CA GLY A 121 -23.92 5.22 9.35
C GLY A 121 -24.70 4.16 10.13
N GLN A 122 -24.04 3.09 10.61
CA GLN A 122 -24.64 1.99 11.37
C GLN A 122 -24.13 1.90 12.81
N ALA A 123 -24.81 1.11 13.64
CA ALA A 123 -24.46 0.95 15.07
C ALA A 123 -23.33 -0.05 15.30
N ASN A 124 -23.21 -1.03 14.41
CA ASN A 124 -22.20 -2.09 14.43
C ASN A 124 -22.04 -2.65 13.01
N PHE A 125 -21.10 -3.57 12.83
CA PHE A 125 -20.88 -4.19 11.53
C PHE A 125 -22.13 -4.94 11.06
N VAL A 126 -22.71 -5.80 11.89
CA VAL A 126 -23.80 -6.72 11.48
C VAL A 126 -25.15 -6.06 11.19
N SER A 127 -25.34 -4.78 11.52
CA SER A 127 -26.54 -4.00 11.18
C SER A 127 -26.45 -3.37 9.79
N GLY A 128 -27.59 -3.34 9.08
CA GLY A 128 -27.66 -2.74 7.75
C GLY A 128 -28.99 -2.09 7.41
N GLN A 129 -29.85 -1.79 8.38
CA GLN A 129 -31.20 -1.23 8.14
C GLN A 129 -31.18 0.28 7.90
N ALA A 130 -32.16 0.79 7.15
CA ALA A 130 -32.34 2.24 6.98
C ALA A 130 -32.63 2.90 8.33
N ASN A 131 -32.04 4.08 8.56
CA ASN A 131 -32.14 4.81 9.82
C ASN A 131 -31.82 3.95 11.05
N ARG A 132 -30.93 2.94 10.89
CA ARG A 132 -30.60 1.93 11.92
C ARG A 132 -31.80 1.15 12.46
N GLY A 133 -32.86 1.03 11.66
CA GLY A 133 -34.14 0.43 12.09
C GLY A 133 -35.01 1.35 12.95
N GLY A 134 -34.62 2.61 13.15
CA GLY A 134 -35.43 3.62 13.83
C GLY A 134 -36.52 4.18 12.93
N SER A 135 -37.71 4.41 13.49
CA SER A 135 -38.74 5.24 12.86
C SER A 135 -38.24 6.69 12.77
N VAL A 136 -38.59 7.41 11.70
CA VAL A 136 -38.46 8.87 11.68
C VAL A 136 -39.24 9.43 12.87
N ALA A 137 -38.55 10.15 13.76
CA ALA A 137 -39.23 10.90 14.81
C ALA A 137 -40.11 11.95 14.13
N ALA A 138 -41.42 11.87 14.38
CA ALA A 138 -42.40 12.90 14.00
C ALA A 138 -42.23 14.16 14.87
#